data_AF-A0A9Q1CFI3-F1
#
_entry.id   AF-A0A9Q1CFI3-F1
#
_cell.length_a   1.000
_cell.length_b   1.000
_cell.length_c   1.000
_cell.angle_alpha   90.00
_cell.angle_beta   90.00
_cell.angle_gamma   90.00
#
_symmetry.space_group_name_H-M   'P 1'
#
loop_
_entity.id
_entity.type
_entity.pdbx_description
1 polymer ?
#
loop_
_entity_poly.entity_id
_entity_poly.type
_entity_poly.pdbx_seq_one_letter_code
_entity_poly.pdbx_strand_id
1 'polypeptide(L)'
;MCNPPFFGNVLEAQGMLSSRSCKRSEPSSVSTADEVEMIVEGGEVDFIKRMIQESQQVSQRVVFPTWTTTEFCPWQNPCDGELVMVYM
;
A
#
# COMPACT_ATOMS: atom_id res chain seq x y z
N MET A 1 -6.98 -3.91 -0.49
CA MET A 1 -5.53 -3.73 -0.29
C MET A 1 -5.00 -2.85 -1.41
N CYS A 2 -3.93 -2.07 -1.20
CA CYS A 2 -3.23 -1.34 -2.27
C CYS A 2 -1.75 -1.16 -1.91
N ASN A 3 -0.93 -0.90 -2.92
CA ASN A 3 0.44 -0.40 -2.77
C ASN A 3 0.44 1.09 -3.16
N PRO A 4 0.35 2.03 -2.19
CA PRO A 4 0.28 3.45 -2.51
C PRO A 4 1.63 3.97 -3.04
N PRO A 5 1.65 5.03 -3.86
CA PRO A 5 2.89 5.70 -4.22
C PRO A 5 3.55 6.28 -2.97
N PHE A 6 4.81 5.93 -2.72
CA PHE A 6 5.46 6.26 -1.45
C PHE A 6 5.96 7.71 -1.38
N PHE A 7 6.42 8.27 -2.49
CA PHE A 7 7.24 9.48 -2.50
C PHE A 7 6.46 10.73 -2.91
N GLY A 8 6.82 11.88 -2.32
CA GLY A 8 6.24 13.18 -2.66
C GLY A 8 6.82 13.81 -3.93
N ASN A 9 8.04 13.41 -4.31
CA ASN A 9 8.77 13.94 -5.46
C ASN A 9 9.92 13.01 -5.87
N VAL A 10 10.52 13.30 -7.03
CA VAL A 10 11.62 12.52 -7.61
C VAL A 10 12.86 12.49 -6.71
N LEU A 11 13.17 13.58 -6.01
CA LEU A 11 14.39 13.67 -5.19
C LEU A 11 14.29 12.78 -3.94
N GLU A 12 13.09 12.66 -3.37
CA GLU A 12 12.78 11.71 -2.32
C GLU A 12 12.85 10.26 -2.83
N ALA A 13 12.28 9.99 -4.02
CA ALA A 13 12.33 8.67 -4.66
C ALA A 13 13.77 8.20 -4.96
N GLN A 14 14.67 9.13 -5.25
CA GLN A 14 16.11 8.85 -5.45
C GLN A 14 16.88 8.67 -4.13
N GLY A 15 16.24 8.84 -2.97
CA GLY A 15 16.89 8.67 -1.66
C GLY A 15 17.89 9.78 -1.31
N MET A 16 17.89 10.89 -2.04
CA MET A 16 18.87 11.97 -1.87
C MET A 16 18.57 12.86 -0.65
N LEU A 17 17.31 12.95 -0.24
CA LEU A 17 16.87 13.81 0.88
C LEU A 17 16.85 13.12 2.24
N SER A 18 16.76 11.79 2.27
CA SER A 18 16.36 11.04 3.47
C SER A 18 17.54 10.45 4.25
N SER A 19 18.78 10.65 3.80
CA SER A 19 19.96 10.14 4.50
C SER A 19 20.60 11.18 5.42
N ARG A 20 20.69 10.84 6.71
CA ARG A 20 21.42 11.65 7.72
C ARG A 20 22.93 11.66 7.50
N SER A 21 23.46 10.78 6.65
CA SER A 21 24.89 10.66 6.37
C SER A 21 25.15 10.20 4.94
N CYS A 22 26.21 10.70 4.33
CA CYS A 22 26.69 10.25 3.01
C CYS A 22 27.26 8.82 3.03
N LYS A 23 27.44 8.18 4.20
CA LYS A 23 27.95 6.81 4.32
C LYS A 23 26.88 5.72 4.18
N ARG A 24 25.63 6.10 3.89
CA ARG A 24 24.56 5.12 3.71
C ARG A 24 24.84 4.32 2.44
N SER A 25 24.94 3.00 2.59
CA SER A 25 25.06 2.07 1.46
C SER A 25 23.81 2.13 0.60
N GLU A 26 24.00 1.98 -0.71
CA GLU A 26 22.91 1.89 -1.67
C GLU A 26 22.05 0.63 -1.42
N PRO A 27 20.76 0.67 -1.78
CA PRO A 27 19.92 -0.52 -1.72
C PRO A 27 20.45 -1.60 -2.68
N SER A 28 20.22 -2.87 -2.35
CA SER A 28 20.56 -4.00 -3.22
C SER A 28 19.56 -4.24 -4.35
N SER A 29 18.44 -3.51 -4.36
CA SER A 29 17.38 -3.56 -5.36
C SER A 29 17.32 -2.27 -6.18
N VAL A 30 16.74 -2.37 -7.38
CA VAL A 30 16.44 -1.23 -8.25
C VAL A 30 14.93 -1.07 -8.39
N SER A 31 14.43 0.16 -8.32
CA SER A 31 13.04 0.44 -8.65
C SER A 31 12.84 0.42 -10.17
N THR A 32 11.85 -0.33 -10.62
CA THR A 32 11.42 -0.39 -12.03
C THR A 32 10.01 0.17 -12.24
N ALA A 33 9.43 0.69 -11.17
CA ALA A 33 8.08 1.24 -11.16
C ALA A 33 8.00 2.53 -11.98
N ASP A 34 6.84 2.76 -12.59
CA ASP A 34 6.57 4.00 -13.32
C ASP A 34 6.42 5.18 -12.34
N GLU A 35 6.56 6.42 -12.82
CA GLU A 35 6.48 7.61 -11.97
C GLU A 35 5.15 7.67 -11.21
N VAL A 36 4.04 7.27 -11.84
CA VAL A 36 2.69 7.24 -11.24
C VAL A 36 2.53 6.18 -10.14
N GLU A 37 3.36 5.13 -10.16
CA GLU A 37 3.35 4.08 -9.13
C GLU A 37 4.21 4.46 -7.92
N MET A 38 5.14 5.40 -8.10
CA MET A 38 6.12 5.79 -7.07
C MET A 38 5.84 7.14 -6.43
N ILE A 39 5.33 8.10 -7.21
CA ILE A 39 5.28 9.52 -6.84
C ILE A 39 3.84 10.02 -6.86
N VAL A 40 3.46 10.70 -5.78
CA VAL A 40 2.21 11.43 -5.67
C VAL A 40 2.42 12.69 -4.84
N GLU A 41 1.70 13.76 -5.13
CA GLU A 41 1.76 14.98 -4.31
C GLU A 41 1.43 14.66 -2.85
N GLY A 42 2.33 15.09 -1.94
CA GLY A 42 2.23 14.80 -0.50
C GLY A 42 2.61 13.38 -0.08
N GLY A 43 3.08 12.54 -1.03
CA GLY A 43 3.54 11.18 -0.79
C GLY A 43 2.46 10.25 -0.25
N GLU A 44 2.89 9.13 0.33
CA GLU A 44 1.95 8.12 0.85
C GLU A 44 0.97 8.72 1.88
N VAL A 45 1.43 9.65 2.72
CA VAL A 45 0.63 10.16 3.83
C VAL A 45 -0.63 10.87 3.32
N ASP A 46 -0.49 11.74 2.33
CA ASP A 46 -1.62 12.47 1.79
C ASP A 46 -2.48 11.59 0.87
N PHE A 47 -1.86 10.63 0.17
CA PHE A 47 -2.60 9.61 -0.58
C PHE A 47 -3.50 8.77 0.33
N ILE A 48 -2.98 8.26 1.45
CA ILE A 48 -3.76 7.48 2.43
C ILE A 48 -4.86 8.36 3.06
N LYS A 49 -4.57 9.62 3.41
CA LYS A 49 -5.58 10.55 3.95
C LYS A 49 -6.76 10.72 2.99
N ARG A 50 -6.48 10.89 1.70
CA ARG A 50 -7.51 10.98 0.65
C ARG A 50 -8.33 9.69 0.57
N MET A 51 -7.68 8.52 0.56
CA MET A 51 -8.40 7.25 0.59
C MET A 51 -9.30 7.10 1.82
N ILE A 52 -8.87 7.53 3.00
CA ILE A 52 -9.70 7.50 4.22
C ILE A 52 -10.93 8.40 4.04
N GLN A 53 -10.78 9.59 3.46
CA GLN A 53 -11.90 10.49 3.19
C GLN A 53 -12.87 9.90 2.15
N GLU A 54 -12.35 9.34 1.06
CA GLU A 54 -13.14 8.70 0.00
C GLU A 54 -13.87 7.46 0.53
N SER A 55 -13.27 6.72 1.47
CA SER A 55 -13.87 5.52 2.08
C SER A 55 -15.21 5.80 2.76
N GLN A 56 -15.43 7.01 3.27
CA GLN A 56 -16.69 7.41 3.91
C GLN A 56 -17.86 7.35 2.93
N GLN A 57 -17.62 7.56 1.63
CA GLN A 57 -18.63 7.52 0.58
C GLN A 57 -18.97 6.08 0.15
N VAL A 58 -18.09 5.11 0.43
CA VAL A 58 -18.22 3.70 0.02
C VAL A 58 -18.32 2.74 1.21
N SER A 59 -18.58 3.26 2.41
CA SER A 59 -18.50 2.58 3.71
C SER A 59 -19.18 1.21 3.80
N GLN A 60 -20.27 0.97 3.05
CA GLN A 60 -21.01 -0.31 3.05
C GLN A 60 -20.64 -1.24 1.87
N ARG A 61 -19.78 -0.79 0.95
CA ARG A 61 -19.43 -1.50 -0.29
C ARG A 61 -18.11 -2.25 -0.21
N VAL A 62 -17.27 -1.94 0.77
CA VAL A 62 -15.93 -2.51 0.94
C VAL A 62 -15.83 -3.07 2.36
N VAL A 63 -15.65 -4.38 2.47
CA VAL A 63 -15.49 -5.08 3.75
C VAL A 63 -14.02 -5.48 3.90
N PHE A 64 -13.43 -5.10 5.03
CA PHE A 64 -12.10 -5.57 5.41
C PHE A 64 -12.27 -6.76 6.37
N PRO A 65 -11.72 -7.94 6.04
CA PRO A 65 -11.74 -9.05 6.97
C PRO A 65 -10.90 -8.67 8.21
N THR A 66 -11.54 -8.69 9.38
CA THR A 66 -10.82 -8.54 10.65
C THR A 66 -10.17 -9.87 10.99
N TRP A 67 -8.85 -9.96 10.87
CA TRP A 67 -8.10 -11.10 11.40
C TRP A 67 -8.06 -10.95 12.93
N THR A 68 -9.02 -11.53 13.64
CA THR A 68 -8.81 -11.83 15.06
C THR A 68 -7.92 -13.07 15.10
N THR A 69 -6.90 -13.09 15.96
CA THR A 69 -5.96 -14.23 16.11
C THR A 69 -6.66 -15.57 16.40
N THR A 70 -7.97 -15.56 16.62
CA THR A 70 -8.78 -16.71 17.00
C THR A 70 -9.78 -17.14 15.94
N GLU A 71 -10.03 -16.37 14.87
CA GLU A 71 -11.02 -16.76 13.85
C GLU A 71 -10.47 -16.61 12.43
N PHE A 72 -10.29 -17.76 11.79
CA PHE A 72 -10.00 -17.92 10.38
C PHE A 72 -11.09 -17.24 9.55
N CYS A 73 -10.70 -16.36 8.61
CA CYS A 73 -11.64 -15.75 7.67
C CYS A 73 -11.74 -16.63 6.41
N PRO A 74 -12.79 -17.44 6.24
CA PRO A 74 -13.01 -18.16 4.98
C PRO A 74 -13.28 -17.14 3.87
N TRP A 75 -12.35 -17.01 2.93
CA TRP A 75 -12.60 -16.24 1.71
C TRP A 75 -13.34 -17.13 0.72
N GLN A 76 -14.60 -16.79 0.45
CA GLN A 76 -15.42 -17.54 -0.49
C GLN A 76 -15.13 -17.06 -1.91
N ASN A 77 -14.62 -17.95 -2.75
CA ASN A 77 -14.28 -17.65 -4.12
C ASN A 77 -15.56 -17.27 -4.88
N PRO A 78 -15.64 -16.05 -5.45
CA PRO A 78 -16.87 -15.56 -6.07
C PRO A 78 -17.25 -16.28 -7.37
N CYS A 79 -16.36 -17.11 -7.93
CA CYS A 79 -16.61 -17.84 -9.18
C CYS A 79 -17.29 -19.20 -8.99
N ASP A 80 -17.00 -19.91 -7.89
CA ASP A 80 -17.42 -21.29 -7.65
C ASP A 80 -17.98 -21.53 -6.24
N GLY A 81 -17.93 -20.51 -5.37
CA GLY A 81 -18.38 -20.60 -3.98
C GLY A 81 -17.45 -21.43 -3.09
N GLU A 82 -16.28 -21.81 -3.57
CA GLU A 82 -15.31 -22.63 -2.83
C GLU A 82 -14.64 -21.79 -1.74
N LEU A 83 -14.52 -22.37 -0.53
CA LEU A 83 -13.81 -21.73 0.58
C LEU A 83 -12.31 -21.93 0.40
N VAL A 84 -11.61 -20.84 0.06
CA VAL A 84 -10.16 -20.87 -0.08
C VAL A 84 -9.53 -20.40 1.22
N MET A 85 -8.71 -21.27 1.82
CA MET A 85 -7.89 -20.95 2.98
C MET A 85 -6.69 -20.11 2.51
N VAL A 86 -6.79 -18.79 2.65
CA VAL A 86 -5.67 -17.89 2.36
C VAL A 86 -4.80 -17.77 3.61
N TYR A 87 -3.66 -18.45 3.63
CA TYR A 87 -2.58 -18.19 4.58
C TYR A 87 -1.76 -17.03 4.01
N MET A 88 -1.82 -15.86 4.65
CA MET A 88 -0.91 -14.74 4.40
C MET A 88 0.29 -14.82 5.33
#